data_AF-A0A2H0LLQ7-F1
#
_entry.id   AF-A0A2H0LLQ7-F1
#
_cell.length_a   1.000
_cell.length_b   1.000
_cell.length_c   1.000
_cell.angle_alpha   90.00
_cell.angle_beta   90.00
_cell.angle_gamma   90.00
#
_symmetry.space_group_name_H-M   'P 1'
#
loop_
_entity.id
_entity.type
_entity.pdbx_description
1 polymer ?
#
loop_
_entity_poly.entity_id
_entity_poly.type
_entity_poly.pdbx_seq_one_letter_code
_entity_poly.pdbx_strand_id
1 'polypeptide(L)'
;QRDVPGILEHLDLVVLATTTHEAFGRGVVEAQAAGVPVVATKVGGVVDIIEDGKNGLLVPPADDKSMAEAVIRIFKDPKLARELAQDAYAKVKEKYNVELMVKNTLEVYREVLNNFKILVIKLSSLGDVILSTAALRALREKFPQANYKISLLIGEESKDILLRCPYIDELLVCDLKNKDSGLRGLWKIGQILRKNNFDLVVDLQNSRSSHALAYLSGCINRYGYNNKKFAFLLNHTIVDSKLPIDPVTHQFRVLKMLGIELLNNALELWLSAEDQKSVDELLNAQWLSQAQKVVGINIGASKRWLTKLWPLEYVICLCEELGLKDIRVIITGTPEDQGVANMLINSLKNTKVINACGKTNINELAVIIKKCQVFISADSSPLHIASAVGTPFIALFGPTDNRRHLPPGKNYMVIDKKITCSPCYKTKCRTKRCMVAINPAEVFEAVMKLLK
;
A
#
# COMPACT_ATOMS: atom_id res chain seq x y z
N GLN A 1 -16.41 31.82 -28.67
CA GLN A 1 -16.97 32.95 -29.44
C GLN A 1 -17.26 34.05 -28.43
N ARG A 2 -16.73 35.26 -28.61
CA ARG A 2 -16.83 36.36 -27.61
C ARG A 2 -17.98 37.33 -27.90
N ASP A 3 -18.58 37.20 -29.08
CA ASP A 3 -19.55 38.05 -29.74
C ASP A 3 -21.01 37.62 -29.50
N VAL A 4 -21.24 36.33 -29.24
CA VAL A 4 -22.59 35.76 -29.06
C VAL A 4 -23.41 36.44 -27.96
N PRO A 5 -22.90 36.70 -26.74
CA PRO A 5 -23.66 37.41 -25.72
C PRO A 5 -24.09 38.81 -26.17
N GLY A 6 -23.18 39.55 -26.83
CA GLY A 6 -23.48 40.87 -27.35
C GLY A 6 -24.52 40.85 -28.47
N ILE A 7 -24.57 39.80 -29.29
CA ILE A 7 -25.64 39.65 -30.29
C ILE A 7 -26.98 39.34 -29.62
N LEU A 8 -26.99 38.40 -28.67
CA LEU A 8 -28.22 37.97 -27.99
C LEU A 8 -28.88 39.13 -27.23
N GLU A 9 -28.12 39.97 -26.53
CA GLU A 9 -28.65 41.14 -25.81
C GLU A 9 -29.43 42.14 -26.70
N HIS A 10 -29.23 42.11 -28.01
CA HIS A 10 -29.93 42.98 -28.97
C HIS A 10 -31.12 42.29 -29.66
N LEU A 11 -31.44 41.04 -29.32
CA LEU A 11 -32.57 40.32 -29.90
C LEU A 11 -33.83 40.52 -29.06
N ASP A 12 -34.97 40.72 -29.73
CA ASP A 12 -36.28 40.77 -29.08
C ASP A 12 -36.83 39.38 -28.72
N LEU A 13 -36.36 38.34 -29.42
CA LEU A 13 -36.83 36.97 -29.28
C LEU A 13 -35.81 36.00 -29.89
N VAL A 14 -35.60 34.86 -29.23
CA VAL A 14 -34.92 33.70 -29.82
C VAL A 14 -35.93 32.60 -30.10
N VAL A 15 -35.88 32.04 -31.31
CA VAL A 15 -36.73 30.94 -31.73
C VAL A 15 -35.88 29.71 -32.01
N LEU A 16 -36.16 28.61 -31.28
CA LEU A 16 -35.58 27.31 -31.56
C LEU A 16 -36.64 26.41 -32.22
N ALA A 17 -36.64 26.38 -33.55
CA ALA A 17 -37.61 25.64 -34.36
C ALA A 17 -37.04 24.30 -34.88
N THR A 18 -36.62 23.40 -33.98
CA THR A 18 -36.06 22.11 -34.38
C THR A 18 -37.15 21.04 -34.55
N THR A 19 -37.06 20.25 -35.60
CA THR A 19 -37.92 19.07 -35.81
C THR A 19 -37.30 17.79 -35.28
N THR A 20 -36.02 17.82 -34.94
CA THR A 20 -35.27 16.68 -34.39
C THR A 20 -34.95 16.91 -32.92
N HIS A 21 -34.62 15.83 -32.21
CA HIS A 21 -34.21 15.91 -30.81
C HIS A 21 -32.99 16.81 -30.64
N GLU A 22 -33.09 17.73 -29.69
CA GLU A 22 -32.01 18.58 -29.21
C GLU A 22 -31.50 18.02 -27.88
N ALA A 23 -30.18 17.80 -27.77
CA ALA A 23 -29.63 17.11 -26.61
C ALA A 23 -29.75 17.94 -25.32
N PHE A 24 -29.43 19.24 -25.40
CA PHE A 24 -29.52 20.12 -24.23
C PHE A 24 -30.16 21.46 -24.56
N GLY A 25 -29.96 22.05 -25.74
CA GLY A 25 -30.53 23.36 -26.06
C GLY A 25 -29.70 24.52 -25.51
N ARG A 26 -28.38 24.49 -25.72
CA ARG A 26 -27.45 25.54 -25.25
C ARG A 26 -27.87 26.95 -25.68
N GLY A 27 -28.31 27.13 -26.93
CA GLY A 27 -28.78 28.43 -27.43
C GLY A 27 -29.99 28.98 -26.68
N VAL A 28 -30.84 28.11 -26.12
CA VAL A 28 -31.96 28.51 -25.25
C VAL A 28 -31.42 29.07 -23.94
N VAL A 29 -30.51 28.36 -23.28
CA VAL A 29 -29.90 28.82 -22.01
C VAL A 29 -29.12 30.12 -22.21
N GLU A 30 -28.39 30.26 -23.32
CA GLU A 30 -27.65 31.47 -23.67
C GLU A 30 -28.59 32.66 -23.89
N ALA A 31 -29.70 32.47 -24.62
CA ALA A 31 -30.71 33.51 -24.83
C ALA A 31 -31.38 33.93 -23.52
N GLN A 32 -31.77 32.96 -22.68
CA GLN A 32 -32.34 33.20 -21.36
C GLN A 32 -31.34 33.90 -20.42
N ALA A 33 -30.05 33.57 -20.50
CA ALA A 33 -28.98 34.25 -19.76
C ALA A 33 -28.79 35.71 -20.20
N ALA A 34 -29.05 36.00 -21.48
CA ALA A 34 -29.04 37.36 -22.03
C ALA A 34 -30.34 38.14 -21.74
N GLY A 35 -31.32 37.53 -21.04
CA GLY A 35 -32.60 38.16 -20.74
C GLY A 35 -33.53 38.26 -21.95
N VAL A 36 -33.37 37.37 -22.93
CA VAL A 36 -34.20 37.33 -24.14
C VAL A 36 -35.27 36.25 -23.98
N PRO A 37 -36.56 36.55 -24.27
CA PRO A 37 -37.59 35.53 -24.26
C PRO A 37 -37.30 34.46 -25.32
N VAL A 38 -37.74 33.23 -25.07
CA VAL A 38 -37.53 32.09 -25.98
C VAL A 38 -38.85 31.41 -26.32
N VAL A 39 -39.05 31.15 -27.61
CA VAL A 39 -40.05 30.22 -28.12
C VAL A 39 -39.31 29.03 -28.70
N ALA A 40 -39.64 27.81 -28.26
CA ALA A 40 -38.96 26.62 -28.72
C ALA A 40 -39.90 25.44 -28.99
N THR A 41 -39.49 24.54 -29.85
CA THR A 41 -40.17 23.25 -30.03
C THR A 41 -39.96 22.35 -28.81
N LYS A 42 -41.01 21.64 -28.40
CA LYS A 42 -41.05 20.72 -27.26
C LYS A 42 -40.32 19.41 -27.59
N VAL A 43 -38.99 19.43 -27.62
CA VAL A 43 -38.15 18.28 -27.94
C VAL A 43 -36.93 18.15 -27.03
N GLY A 44 -36.51 16.91 -26.76
CA GLY A 44 -35.24 16.60 -26.09
C GLY A 44 -35.01 17.38 -24.79
N GLY A 45 -33.79 17.86 -24.55
CA GLY A 45 -33.42 18.59 -23.33
C GLY A 45 -34.02 19.99 -23.19
N VAL A 46 -34.68 20.51 -24.24
CA VAL A 46 -35.34 21.84 -24.20
C VAL A 46 -36.47 21.85 -23.16
N VAL A 47 -37.15 20.72 -22.97
CA VAL A 47 -38.26 20.60 -22.01
C VAL A 47 -37.80 20.62 -20.55
N ASP A 48 -36.51 20.35 -20.29
CA ASP A 48 -35.93 20.47 -18.95
C ASP A 48 -35.60 21.94 -18.62
N ILE A 49 -35.30 22.74 -19.65
CA ILE A 49 -34.98 24.17 -19.54
C ILE A 49 -36.26 25.01 -19.46
N ILE A 50 -37.20 24.81 -20.38
CA ILE A 50 -38.43 25.62 -20.50
C ILE A 50 -39.61 24.92 -19.83
N GLU A 51 -40.17 25.57 -18.83
CA GLU A 51 -41.52 25.36 -18.30
C GLU A 51 -42.46 26.26 -19.11
N ASP A 52 -43.29 25.63 -19.95
CA ASP A 52 -44.19 26.34 -20.87
C ASP A 52 -45.08 27.37 -20.15
N GLY A 53 -45.10 28.59 -20.68
CA GLY A 53 -45.87 29.71 -20.14
C GLY A 53 -45.27 30.37 -18.89
N LYS A 54 -44.13 29.88 -18.38
CA LYS A 54 -43.47 30.44 -17.19
C LYS A 54 -42.14 31.09 -17.50
N ASN A 55 -41.25 30.41 -18.24
CA ASN A 55 -39.92 30.92 -18.56
C ASN A 55 -39.56 30.76 -20.05
N GLY A 56 -40.59 30.62 -20.88
CA GLY A 56 -40.54 30.46 -22.33
C GLY A 56 -41.84 29.86 -22.83
N LEU A 57 -42.01 29.77 -24.14
CA LEU A 57 -43.15 29.09 -24.76
C LEU A 57 -42.68 27.84 -25.49
N LEU A 58 -43.41 26.73 -25.29
CA LEU A 58 -43.16 25.47 -25.96
C LEU A 58 -44.27 25.15 -26.96
N VAL A 59 -43.88 24.77 -28.17
CA VAL A 59 -44.80 24.38 -29.25
C VAL A 59 -44.49 22.96 -29.76
N PRO A 60 -45.45 22.23 -30.35
CA PRO A 60 -45.15 20.93 -30.97
C PRO A 60 -44.08 21.03 -32.08
N PRO A 61 -43.20 20.03 -32.25
CA PRO A 61 -42.29 19.99 -33.38
C PRO A 61 -43.04 19.81 -34.71
N ALA A 62 -42.49 20.38 -35.78
CA ALA A 62 -43.08 20.36 -37.12
C ALA A 62 -44.48 21.00 -37.23
N ASP A 63 -44.83 21.89 -36.29
CA ASP A 63 -46.05 22.69 -36.30
C ASP A 63 -45.71 24.18 -36.49
N ASP A 64 -45.70 24.61 -37.75
CA ASP A 64 -45.37 25.98 -38.16
C ASP A 64 -46.42 26.99 -37.68
N LYS A 65 -47.70 26.60 -37.64
CA LYS A 65 -48.80 27.45 -37.16
C LYS A 65 -48.66 27.77 -35.69
N SER A 66 -48.48 26.75 -34.84
CA SER A 66 -48.29 26.94 -33.40
C SER A 66 -47.04 27.77 -33.11
N MET A 67 -45.95 27.54 -33.86
CA MET A 67 -44.72 28.34 -33.75
C MET A 67 -44.97 29.82 -34.07
N ALA A 68 -45.63 30.11 -35.21
CA ALA A 68 -45.94 31.47 -35.61
C ALA A 68 -46.86 32.18 -34.59
N GLU A 69 -47.88 31.48 -34.08
CA GLU A 69 -48.79 32.00 -33.06
C GLU A 69 -48.05 32.35 -31.75
N ALA A 70 -47.14 31.48 -31.29
CA ALA A 70 -46.32 31.74 -30.11
C ALA A 70 -45.37 32.93 -30.29
N VAL A 71 -44.72 33.05 -31.45
CA VAL A 71 -43.88 34.21 -31.80
C VAL A 71 -44.70 35.50 -31.80
N ILE A 72 -45.85 35.51 -32.48
CA ILE A 72 -46.74 36.68 -32.55
C ILE A 72 -47.24 37.06 -31.14
N ARG A 73 -47.51 36.08 -30.28
CA ARG A 73 -47.94 36.32 -28.90
C ARG A 73 -46.89 37.10 -28.09
N ILE A 74 -45.60 36.76 -28.22
CA ILE A 74 -44.51 37.49 -27.56
C ILE A 74 -44.48 38.96 -27.99
N PHE A 75 -44.62 39.25 -29.29
CA PHE A 75 -44.61 40.62 -29.80
C PHE A 75 -45.89 41.42 -29.48
N LYS A 76 -47.04 40.76 -29.34
CA LYS A 76 -48.31 41.42 -28.99
C LYS A 76 -48.45 41.71 -27.50
N ASP A 77 -47.75 40.97 -26.65
CA ASP A 77 -47.81 41.14 -25.19
C ASP A 77 -46.41 41.41 -24.61
N PRO A 78 -45.96 42.68 -24.62
CA PRO A 78 -44.66 43.06 -24.07
C PRO A 78 -44.53 42.83 -22.56
N LYS A 79 -45.65 42.64 -21.84
CA LYS A 79 -45.62 42.32 -20.40
C LYS A 79 -45.26 40.85 -20.23
N LEU A 80 -45.96 39.96 -20.93
CA LEU A 80 -45.65 38.53 -20.95
C LEU A 80 -44.20 38.27 -21.38
N ALA A 81 -43.73 38.93 -22.44
CA ALA A 81 -42.36 38.78 -22.92
C ALA A 81 -41.31 39.09 -21.82
N ARG A 82 -41.53 40.17 -21.07
CA ARG A 82 -40.66 40.58 -19.95
C ARG A 82 -40.73 39.60 -18.78
N GLU A 83 -41.93 39.13 -18.42
CA GLU A 83 -42.11 38.15 -17.34
C GLU A 83 -41.40 36.83 -17.67
N LEU A 84 -41.61 36.28 -18.87
CA LEU A 84 -40.95 35.05 -19.31
C LEU A 84 -39.43 35.18 -19.32
N ALA A 85 -38.90 36.31 -19.80
CA ALA A 85 -37.45 36.57 -19.83
C ALA A 85 -36.84 36.70 -18.42
N GLN A 86 -37.52 37.39 -17.50
CA GLN A 86 -37.07 37.54 -16.11
C GLN A 86 -37.04 36.21 -15.37
N ASP A 87 -38.10 35.41 -15.48
CA ASP A 87 -38.20 34.09 -14.85
C ASP A 87 -37.17 33.12 -15.44
N ALA A 88 -36.94 33.20 -16.76
CA ALA A 88 -35.90 32.45 -17.43
C ALA A 88 -34.50 32.81 -16.96
N TYR A 89 -34.19 34.11 -16.91
CA TYR A 89 -32.91 34.60 -16.40
C TYR A 89 -32.66 34.16 -14.95
N ALA A 90 -33.68 34.27 -14.09
CA ALA A 90 -33.61 33.81 -12.71
C ALA A 90 -33.30 32.31 -12.62
N LYS A 91 -34.03 31.47 -13.38
CA LYS A 91 -33.78 30.02 -13.44
C LYS A 91 -32.39 29.69 -13.95
N VAL A 92 -31.90 30.37 -14.98
CA VAL A 92 -30.54 30.15 -15.53
C VAL A 92 -29.46 30.51 -14.52
N LYS A 93 -29.61 31.64 -13.83
CA LYS A 93 -28.68 32.06 -12.78
C LYS A 93 -28.64 31.06 -11.62
N GLU A 94 -29.79 30.51 -11.24
CA GLU A 94 -29.88 29.52 -10.16
C GLU A 94 -29.36 28.13 -10.57
N LYS A 95 -29.79 27.62 -11.74
CA LYS A 95 -29.66 26.19 -12.09
C LYS A 95 -28.66 25.87 -13.17
N TYR A 96 -28.26 26.83 -14.00
CA TYR A 96 -27.40 26.60 -15.17
C TYR A 96 -26.13 27.44 -15.19
N ASN A 97 -25.69 27.95 -14.04
CA ASN A 97 -24.45 28.70 -13.92
C ASN A 97 -23.20 27.77 -13.89
N VAL A 98 -22.06 28.33 -14.28
CA VAL A 98 -20.79 27.59 -14.39
C VAL A 98 -20.32 27.03 -13.05
N GLU A 99 -20.47 27.78 -11.96
CA GLU A 99 -20.01 27.35 -10.62
C GLU A 99 -20.75 26.10 -10.16
N LEU A 100 -22.08 26.06 -10.33
CA LEU A 100 -22.91 24.92 -10.01
C LEU A 100 -22.58 23.72 -10.90
N MET A 101 -22.38 23.93 -12.21
CA MET A 101 -22.02 22.85 -13.14
C MET A 101 -20.66 22.24 -12.79
N VAL A 102 -19.67 23.07 -12.45
CA VAL A 102 -18.36 22.60 -11.97
C VAL A 102 -18.53 21.83 -10.66
N LYS A 103 -19.29 22.36 -9.71
CA LYS A 103 -19.53 21.69 -8.42
C LYS A 103 -20.17 20.31 -8.60
N ASN A 104 -21.28 20.23 -9.35
CA ASN A 104 -22.02 18.99 -9.57
C ASN A 104 -21.17 17.97 -10.35
N THR A 105 -20.41 18.43 -11.34
CA THR A 105 -19.50 17.58 -12.10
C THR A 105 -18.41 17.00 -11.19
N LEU A 106 -17.78 17.83 -10.35
CA LEU A 106 -16.79 17.37 -9.38
C LEU A 106 -17.38 16.42 -8.34
N GLU A 107 -18.65 16.59 -7.98
CA GLU A 107 -19.35 15.69 -7.05
C GLU A 107 -19.52 14.28 -7.63
N VAL A 108 -19.91 14.16 -8.90
CA VAL A 108 -19.96 12.87 -9.60
C VAL A 108 -18.56 12.21 -9.63
N TYR A 109 -17.51 12.97 -9.94
CA TYR A 109 -16.14 12.42 -9.91
C TYR A 109 -15.73 11.96 -8.51
N ARG A 110 -16.10 12.69 -7.45
CA ARG A 110 -15.83 12.28 -6.06
C ARG A 110 -16.59 11.02 -5.70
N GLU A 111 -17.85 10.89 -6.10
CA GLU A 111 -18.65 9.68 -5.88
C GLU A 111 -18.02 8.44 -6.55
N VAL A 112 -17.57 8.59 -7.80
CA VAL A 112 -16.86 7.52 -8.51
C VAL A 112 -15.53 7.19 -7.83
N LEU A 113 -14.79 8.21 -7.38
CA LEU A 113 -13.54 8.00 -6.68
C LEU A 113 -13.74 7.29 -5.34
N ASN A 114 -14.77 7.60 -4.56
CA ASN A 114 -15.04 7.00 -3.23
C ASN A 114 -15.12 5.47 -3.20
N ASN A 115 -15.20 4.82 -4.36
CA ASN A 115 -15.23 3.38 -4.51
C ASN A 115 -14.01 2.78 -5.21
N PHE A 116 -12.94 3.56 -5.42
CA PHE A 116 -11.74 3.08 -6.11
C PHE A 116 -10.96 2.10 -5.22
N LYS A 117 -10.85 0.85 -5.68
CA LYS A 117 -10.27 -0.26 -4.93
C LYS A 117 -8.91 -0.66 -5.47
N ILE A 118 -7.92 -0.66 -4.58
CA ILE A 118 -6.54 -1.02 -4.87
C ILE A 118 -6.22 -2.34 -4.19
N LEU A 119 -5.74 -3.32 -4.95
CA LEU A 119 -5.19 -4.57 -4.42
C LEU A 119 -3.66 -4.50 -4.42
N VAL A 120 -3.04 -4.61 -3.25
CA VAL A 120 -1.60 -4.84 -3.12
C VAL A 120 -1.37 -6.34 -2.93
N ILE A 121 -0.41 -6.93 -3.64
CA ILE A 121 -0.05 -8.35 -3.48
C ILE A 121 1.36 -8.45 -2.91
N LYS A 122 1.47 -8.99 -1.69
CA LYS A 122 2.73 -9.34 -1.04
C LYS A 122 2.56 -10.59 -0.19
N LEU A 123 2.84 -11.74 -0.80
CA LEU A 123 2.56 -13.06 -0.23
C LEU A 123 3.61 -13.52 0.78
N SER A 124 4.89 -13.21 0.55
CA SER A 124 6.03 -13.73 1.32
C SER A 124 7.35 -13.03 0.88
N SER A 125 8.50 -13.24 1.50
CA SER A 125 8.72 -13.80 2.84
C SER A 125 8.44 -12.75 3.92
N LEU A 126 8.43 -13.13 5.19
CA LEU A 126 8.11 -12.20 6.28
C LEU A 126 9.00 -10.94 6.26
N GLY A 127 10.30 -11.06 5.99
CA GLY A 127 11.19 -9.89 5.85
C GLY A 127 10.74 -8.97 4.71
N ASP A 128 10.37 -9.53 3.56
CA ASP A 128 9.87 -8.77 2.41
C ASP A 128 8.50 -8.12 2.68
N VAL A 129 7.66 -8.75 3.49
CA VAL A 129 6.37 -8.21 3.96
C VAL A 129 6.61 -7.00 4.86
N ILE A 130 7.54 -7.07 5.81
CA ILE A 130 7.90 -5.93 6.67
C ILE A 130 8.47 -4.79 5.81
N LEU A 131 9.32 -5.10 4.83
CA LEU A 131 9.84 -4.10 3.88
C LEU A 131 8.72 -3.40 3.09
N SER A 132 7.59 -4.06 2.85
CA SER A 132 6.46 -3.47 2.14
C SER A 132 5.68 -2.44 2.95
N THR A 133 5.92 -2.31 4.26
CA THR A 133 5.26 -1.31 5.11
C THR A 133 5.54 0.12 4.62
N ALA A 134 6.77 0.41 4.18
CA ALA A 134 7.11 1.70 3.58
C ALA A 134 6.33 1.96 2.28
N ALA A 135 6.14 0.92 1.45
CA ALA A 135 5.36 1.01 0.22
C ALA A 135 3.85 1.20 0.51
N LEU A 136 3.31 0.50 1.50
CA LEU A 136 1.92 0.66 1.94
C LEU A 136 1.66 2.07 2.49
N ARG A 137 2.58 2.62 3.29
CA ARG A 137 2.51 4.02 3.74
C ARG A 137 2.44 4.98 2.57
N ALA A 138 3.38 4.89 1.64
CA ALA A 138 3.44 5.78 0.48
C ALA A 138 2.21 5.64 -0.44
N LEU A 139 1.66 4.43 -0.57
CA LEU A 139 0.38 4.21 -1.26
C LEU A 139 -0.76 4.91 -0.54
N ARG A 140 -0.86 4.80 0.79
CA ARG A 140 -1.91 5.48 1.56
C ARG A 140 -1.79 7.00 1.51
N GLU A 141 -0.58 7.54 1.55
CA GLU A 141 -0.33 8.98 1.39
C GLU A 141 -0.81 9.50 0.02
N LYS A 142 -0.57 8.73 -1.05
CA LYS A 142 -1.04 9.07 -2.39
C LYS A 142 -2.54 8.83 -2.60
N PHE A 143 -3.08 7.79 -1.96
CA PHE A 143 -4.46 7.33 -2.09
C PHE A 143 -5.17 7.42 -0.73
N PRO A 144 -5.61 8.63 -0.31
CA PRO A 144 -6.21 8.85 1.00
C PRO A 144 -7.47 8.01 1.22
N GLN A 145 -7.66 7.54 2.47
CA GLN A 145 -8.76 6.63 2.84
C GLN A 145 -10.16 7.17 2.51
N ALA A 146 -10.35 8.50 2.55
CA ALA A 146 -11.62 9.13 2.20
C ALA A 146 -12.15 8.70 0.82
N ASN A 147 -11.24 8.45 -0.13
CA ASN A 147 -11.59 8.17 -1.53
C ASN A 147 -11.02 6.85 -2.05
N TYR A 148 -10.29 6.05 -1.25
CA TYR A 148 -9.60 4.87 -1.76
C TYR A 148 -9.58 3.74 -0.75
N LYS A 149 -10.01 2.55 -1.18
CA LYS A 149 -9.90 1.32 -0.39
C LYS A 149 -8.66 0.53 -0.81
N ILE A 150 -7.74 0.29 0.10
CA ILE A 150 -6.52 -0.51 -0.11
C ILE A 150 -6.69 -1.87 0.58
N SER A 151 -6.81 -2.93 -0.23
CA SER A 151 -6.77 -4.32 0.25
C SER A 151 -5.38 -4.91 0.03
N LEU A 152 -4.86 -5.65 1.01
CA LEU A 152 -3.59 -6.36 0.91
C LEU A 152 -3.83 -7.87 0.86
N LEU A 153 -3.35 -8.53 -0.20
CA LEU A 153 -3.28 -9.99 -0.26
C LEU A 153 -1.93 -10.48 0.28
N ILE A 154 -2.00 -11.28 1.34
CA ILE A 154 -0.85 -11.82 2.08
C ILE A 154 -0.93 -13.34 2.23
N GLY A 155 0.22 -13.97 2.46
CA GLY A 155 0.31 -15.37 2.85
C GLY A 155 -0.04 -15.59 4.33
N GLU A 156 -0.65 -16.74 4.65
CA GLU A 156 -1.03 -17.14 6.00
C GLU A 156 0.09 -16.95 7.05
N GLU A 157 1.33 -17.34 6.71
CA GLU A 157 2.50 -17.27 7.61
C GLU A 157 2.90 -15.84 8.04
N SER A 158 2.41 -14.80 7.35
CA SER A 158 2.80 -13.41 7.61
C SER A 158 1.60 -12.51 7.91
N LYS A 159 0.39 -13.03 8.05
CA LYS A 159 -0.82 -12.21 8.24
C LYS A 159 -0.77 -11.37 9.53
N ASP A 160 -0.26 -11.95 10.62
CA ASP A 160 -0.34 -11.34 11.95
C ASP A 160 0.51 -10.07 12.09
N ILE A 161 1.56 -9.93 11.25
CA ILE A 161 2.49 -8.79 11.29
C ILE A 161 1.86 -7.50 10.75
N LEU A 162 0.86 -7.63 9.85
CA LEU A 162 0.18 -6.50 9.20
C LEU A 162 -1.30 -6.40 9.58
N LEU A 163 -1.78 -7.24 10.51
CA LEU A 163 -3.18 -7.24 10.94
C LEU A 163 -3.66 -5.87 11.43
N ARG A 164 -2.77 -5.08 12.04
CA ARG A 164 -3.05 -3.74 12.58
C ARG A 164 -2.41 -2.61 11.75
N CYS A 165 -2.08 -2.87 10.49
CA CYS A 165 -1.52 -1.86 9.61
C CYS A 165 -2.57 -0.78 9.30
N PRO A 166 -2.32 0.51 9.63
CA PRO A 166 -3.28 1.60 9.42
C PRO A 166 -3.34 2.03 7.95
N TYR A 167 -2.43 1.53 7.11
CA TYR A 167 -2.36 1.89 5.70
C TYR A 167 -3.28 1.05 4.81
N ILE A 168 -3.84 -0.05 5.34
CA ILE A 168 -4.73 -0.96 4.63
C ILE A 168 -6.13 -0.94 5.26
N ASP A 169 -7.16 -1.12 4.44
CA ASP A 169 -8.56 -1.22 4.89
C ASP A 169 -8.99 -2.67 5.06
N GLU A 170 -8.32 -3.60 4.37
CA GLU A 170 -8.72 -5.00 4.32
C GLU A 170 -7.49 -5.90 4.11
N LEU A 171 -7.39 -6.94 4.93
CA LEU A 171 -6.35 -7.96 4.82
C LEU A 171 -6.96 -9.25 4.26
N LEU A 172 -6.59 -9.59 3.03
CA LEU A 172 -6.97 -10.83 2.37
C LEU A 172 -5.86 -11.86 2.57
N VAL A 173 -6.20 -13.03 3.09
CA VAL A 173 -5.22 -14.07 3.43
C VAL A 173 -5.38 -15.28 2.52
N CYS A 174 -4.26 -15.84 2.06
CA CYS A 174 -4.23 -17.09 1.31
C CYS A 174 -3.13 -18.02 1.82
N ASP A 175 -3.35 -19.32 1.70
CA ASP A 175 -2.36 -20.33 2.05
C ASP A 175 -1.98 -21.18 0.83
N LEU A 176 -1.19 -20.58 -0.08
CA LEU A 176 -0.75 -21.25 -1.31
C LEU A 176 0.20 -22.44 -1.06
N LYS A 177 0.66 -22.64 0.18
CA LYS A 177 1.53 -23.77 0.55
C LYS A 177 0.73 -24.98 0.99
N ASN A 178 -0.38 -24.79 1.68
CA ASN A 178 -1.24 -25.88 2.13
C ASN A 178 -2.66 -25.78 1.55
N LYS A 179 -3.56 -25.03 2.21
CA LYS A 179 -5.02 -25.08 1.94
C LYS A 179 -5.40 -24.63 0.52
N ASP A 180 -4.71 -23.63 -0.01
CA ASP A 180 -4.95 -23.05 -1.34
C ASP A 180 -3.82 -23.42 -2.32
N SER A 181 -3.20 -24.59 -2.12
CA SER A 181 -2.14 -25.08 -3.00
C SER A 181 -2.64 -25.50 -4.38
N GLY A 182 -1.75 -25.38 -5.37
CA GLY A 182 -2.02 -25.79 -6.76
C GLY A 182 -3.00 -24.90 -7.53
N LEU A 183 -3.40 -25.37 -8.71
CA LEU A 183 -4.23 -24.58 -9.65
C LEU A 183 -5.64 -24.34 -9.13
N ARG A 184 -6.25 -25.32 -8.44
CA ARG A 184 -7.60 -25.18 -7.86
C ARG A 184 -7.62 -24.10 -6.78
N GLY A 185 -6.61 -24.08 -5.90
CA GLY A 185 -6.46 -23.06 -4.88
C GLY A 185 -6.24 -21.66 -5.47
N LEU A 186 -5.32 -21.53 -6.43
CA LEU A 186 -5.11 -20.27 -7.16
C LEU A 186 -6.38 -19.76 -7.84
N TRP A 187 -7.16 -20.64 -8.48
CA TRP A 187 -8.41 -20.26 -9.13
C TRP A 187 -9.46 -19.82 -8.10
N LYS A 188 -9.61 -20.55 -6.99
CA LYS A 188 -10.52 -20.18 -5.89
C LYS A 188 -10.18 -18.80 -5.30
N ILE A 189 -8.91 -18.54 -4.99
CA ILE A 189 -8.48 -17.21 -4.54
C ILE A 189 -8.72 -16.17 -5.63
N GLY A 190 -8.40 -16.49 -6.89
CA GLY A 190 -8.70 -15.64 -8.04
C GLY A 190 -10.17 -15.24 -8.15
N GLN A 191 -11.10 -16.16 -7.91
CA GLN A 191 -12.54 -15.87 -7.88
C GLN A 191 -12.92 -14.94 -6.72
N ILE A 192 -12.34 -15.13 -5.54
CA ILE A 192 -12.55 -14.23 -4.38
C ILE A 192 -12.05 -12.83 -4.74
N LEU A 193 -10.84 -12.71 -5.29
CA LEU A 193 -10.28 -11.42 -5.72
C LEU A 193 -11.16 -10.77 -6.80
N ARG A 194 -11.68 -11.55 -7.75
CA ARG A 194 -12.55 -11.05 -8.82
C ARG A 194 -13.84 -10.45 -8.29
N LYS A 195 -14.45 -11.06 -7.28
CA LYS A 195 -15.70 -10.53 -6.66
C LYS A 195 -15.51 -9.16 -6.00
N ASN A 196 -14.28 -8.77 -5.68
CA ASN A 196 -13.99 -7.49 -5.05
C ASN A 196 -13.92 -6.32 -6.05
N ASN A 197 -13.85 -6.58 -7.37
CA ASN A 197 -13.81 -5.58 -8.44
C ASN A 197 -12.72 -4.51 -8.22
N PHE A 198 -11.46 -4.93 -8.19
CA PHE A 198 -10.33 -4.01 -8.03
C PHE A 198 -10.07 -3.19 -9.31
N ASP A 199 -9.83 -1.90 -9.14
CA ASP A 199 -9.53 -0.94 -10.23
C ASP A 199 -8.03 -0.86 -10.52
N LEU A 200 -7.21 -1.20 -9.53
CA LEU A 200 -5.76 -1.21 -9.61
C LEU A 200 -5.16 -2.39 -8.82
N VAL A 201 -4.20 -3.10 -9.40
CA VAL A 201 -3.38 -4.11 -8.72
C VAL A 201 -1.92 -3.67 -8.71
N VAL A 202 -1.28 -3.75 -7.54
CA VAL A 202 0.15 -3.53 -7.34
C VAL A 202 0.79 -4.83 -6.82
N ASP A 203 1.44 -5.59 -7.71
CA ASP A 203 2.16 -6.80 -7.34
C ASP A 203 3.61 -6.47 -6.92
N LEU A 204 3.85 -6.53 -5.60
CA LEU A 204 5.16 -6.33 -4.98
C LEU A 204 5.91 -7.64 -4.70
N GLN A 205 5.32 -8.80 -5.06
CA GLN A 205 5.86 -10.12 -4.79
C GLN A 205 6.81 -10.60 -5.89
N ASN A 206 6.51 -10.31 -7.16
CA ASN A 206 7.28 -10.76 -8.32
C ASN A 206 7.41 -12.30 -8.45
N SER A 207 6.29 -13.02 -8.43
CA SER A 207 6.26 -14.48 -8.53
C SER A 207 5.26 -14.96 -9.58
N ARG A 208 5.33 -16.24 -9.99
CA ARG A 208 4.36 -16.82 -10.94
C ARG A 208 2.94 -16.82 -10.37
N SER A 209 2.80 -17.18 -9.10
CA SER A 209 1.52 -17.23 -8.40
C SER A 209 0.94 -15.83 -8.19
N SER A 210 1.76 -14.85 -7.79
CA SER A 210 1.28 -13.47 -7.60
C SER A 210 0.81 -12.83 -8.91
N HIS A 211 1.56 -12.97 -10.02
CA HIS A 211 1.12 -12.48 -11.33
C HIS A 211 -0.15 -13.18 -11.83
N ALA A 212 -0.28 -14.49 -11.55
CA ALA A 212 -1.50 -15.23 -11.88
C ALA A 212 -2.70 -14.72 -11.07
N LEU A 213 -2.54 -14.48 -9.77
CA LEU A 213 -3.60 -13.91 -8.92
C LEU A 213 -3.96 -12.48 -9.32
N ALA A 214 -2.97 -11.66 -9.67
CA ALA A 214 -3.20 -10.33 -10.24
C ALA A 214 -4.09 -10.41 -11.48
N TYR A 215 -3.82 -11.32 -12.42
CA TYR A 215 -4.64 -11.52 -13.61
C TYR A 215 -6.02 -12.10 -13.29
N LEU A 216 -6.08 -13.13 -12.44
CA LEU A 216 -7.34 -13.78 -12.08
C LEU A 216 -8.31 -12.86 -11.34
N SER A 217 -7.78 -11.84 -10.64
CA SER A 217 -8.58 -10.76 -10.03
C SER A 217 -9.47 -10.02 -11.04
N GLY A 218 -9.20 -10.12 -12.34
CA GLY A 218 -9.99 -9.45 -13.38
C GLY A 218 -9.75 -7.94 -13.49
N CYS A 219 -8.90 -7.36 -12.62
CA CYS A 219 -8.52 -5.95 -12.70
C CYS A 219 -7.77 -5.68 -14.01
N ILE A 220 -8.11 -4.59 -14.71
CA ILE A 220 -7.45 -4.22 -15.97
C ILE A 220 -6.03 -3.69 -15.69
N ASN A 221 -5.86 -2.81 -14.70
CA ASN A 221 -4.59 -2.14 -14.40
C ASN A 221 -3.75 -2.93 -13.40
N ARG A 222 -2.70 -3.60 -13.88
CA ARG A 222 -1.88 -4.53 -13.09
C ARG A 222 -0.40 -4.18 -13.22
N TYR A 223 0.16 -3.67 -12.13
CA TYR A 223 1.53 -3.19 -12.03
C TYR A 223 2.42 -4.23 -11.35
N GLY A 224 3.65 -4.40 -11.81
CA GLY A 224 4.62 -5.27 -11.15
C GLY A 224 5.92 -5.43 -11.92
N TYR A 225 6.65 -6.50 -11.60
CA TYR A 225 7.97 -6.76 -12.16
C TYR A 225 7.93 -7.67 -13.39
N ASN A 226 8.74 -7.34 -14.39
CA ASN A 226 8.98 -8.24 -15.50
C ASN A 226 10.03 -9.30 -15.14
N ASN A 227 9.57 -10.44 -14.63
CA ASN A 227 10.42 -11.61 -14.36
C ASN A 227 10.71 -12.50 -15.57
N LYS A 228 10.39 -12.07 -16.80
CA LYS A 228 10.55 -12.84 -18.05
C LYS A 228 9.81 -14.19 -18.07
N LYS A 229 8.84 -14.39 -17.16
CA LYS A 229 8.01 -15.59 -17.08
C LYS A 229 6.55 -15.19 -17.24
N PHE A 230 5.85 -14.99 -16.13
CA PHE A 230 4.40 -14.68 -16.11
C PHE A 230 4.14 -13.18 -16.16
N ALA A 231 5.15 -12.38 -16.53
CA ALA A 231 5.02 -10.93 -16.62
C ALA A 231 4.01 -10.48 -17.70
N PHE A 232 3.74 -11.31 -18.72
CA PHE A 232 2.71 -11.05 -19.73
C PHE A 232 1.29 -10.99 -19.15
N LEU A 233 1.09 -11.48 -17.93
CA LEU A 233 -0.17 -11.37 -17.20
C LEU A 233 -0.37 -9.97 -16.60
N LEU A 234 0.67 -9.14 -16.55
CA LEU A 234 0.62 -7.74 -16.15
C LEU A 234 0.64 -6.83 -17.38
N ASN A 235 0.04 -5.64 -17.30
CA ASN A 235 0.05 -4.66 -18.39
C ASN A 235 1.02 -3.49 -18.15
N HIS A 236 1.39 -3.21 -16.90
CA HIS A 236 2.40 -2.23 -16.55
C HIS A 236 3.56 -2.90 -15.83
N THR A 237 4.71 -3.02 -16.49
CA THR A 237 5.84 -3.75 -15.92
C THR A 237 7.13 -2.96 -15.96
N ILE A 238 7.97 -3.21 -14.96
CA ILE A 238 9.34 -2.71 -14.91
C ILE A 238 10.34 -3.88 -14.92
N VAL A 239 11.40 -3.75 -15.71
CA VAL A 239 12.46 -4.77 -15.79
C VAL A 239 13.25 -4.78 -14.49
N ASP A 240 13.49 -5.97 -13.94
CA ASP A 240 14.26 -6.09 -12.70
C ASP A 240 15.72 -5.64 -12.90
N SER A 241 16.27 -4.96 -11.90
CA SER A 241 17.62 -4.39 -11.99
C SER A 241 18.67 -5.46 -11.74
N LYS A 242 19.73 -5.47 -12.55
CA LYS A 242 20.89 -6.33 -12.30
C LYS A 242 21.79 -5.78 -11.20
N LEU A 243 21.79 -4.46 -11.00
CA LEU A 243 22.59 -3.81 -9.98
C LEU A 243 22.02 -4.11 -8.59
N PRO A 244 22.88 -4.26 -7.57
CA PRO A 244 22.41 -4.36 -6.19
C PRO A 244 21.75 -3.03 -5.79
N ILE A 245 20.45 -3.08 -5.55
CA ILE A 245 19.63 -1.98 -5.05
C ILE A 245 19.14 -2.40 -3.66
N ASP A 246 19.05 -1.44 -2.74
CA ASP A 246 18.49 -1.68 -1.43
C ASP A 246 17.03 -2.16 -1.53
N PRO A 247 16.56 -2.98 -0.57
CA PRO A 247 15.31 -3.69 -0.73
C PRO A 247 14.07 -2.79 -0.77
N VAL A 248 14.09 -1.62 -0.11
CA VAL A 248 12.96 -0.69 -0.12
C VAL A 248 12.91 0.08 -1.43
N THR A 249 14.03 0.66 -1.87
CA THR A 249 14.12 1.32 -3.18
C THR A 249 13.76 0.36 -4.30
N HIS A 250 14.15 -0.91 -4.19
CA HIS A 250 13.71 -1.93 -5.11
C HIS A 250 12.18 -1.94 -5.18
N GLN A 251 11.45 -2.21 -4.09
CA GLN A 251 9.98 -2.22 -4.10
C GLN A 251 9.36 -0.93 -4.68
N PHE A 252 9.94 0.23 -4.38
CA PHE A 252 9.46 1.52 -4.86
C PHE A 252 9.58 1.72 -6.39
N ARG A 253 10.35 0.90 -7.10
CA ARG A 253 10.42 0.94 -8.58
C ARG A 253 9.07 0.66 -9.22
N VAL A 254 8.23 -0.19 -8.61
CA VAL A 254 6.86 -0.44 -9.09
C VAL A 254 5.97 0.78 -8.81
N LEU A 255 6.08 1.34 -7.60
CA LEU A 255 5.34 2.53 -7.16
C LEU A 255 5.69 3.78 -7.98
N LYS A 256 6.93 3.88 -8.49
CA LYS A 256 7.36 4.97 -9.38
C LYS A 256 6.57 5.01 -10.69
N MET A 257 6.13 3.85 -11.22
CA MET A 257 5.23 3.81 -12.38
C MET A 257 3.85 4.41 -12.09
N LEU A 258 3.46 4.47 -10.81
CA LEU A 258 2.26 5.15 -10.34
C LEU A 258 2.54 6.61 -9.99
N GLY A 259 3.76 7.14 -10.17
CA GLY A 259 4.16 8.49 -9.76
C GLY A 259 4.29 8.66 -8.25
N ILE A 260 4.79 7.64 -7.55
CA ILE A 260 5.15 7.69 -6.12
C ILE A 260 6.67 7.58 -6.02
N GLU A 261 7.31 8.59 -5.42
CA GLU A 261 8.75 8.58 -5.15
C GLU A 261 9.04 8.11 -3.72
N LEU A 262 10.24 7.56 -3.49
CA LEU A 262 10.68 7.16 -2.16
C LEU A 262 11.13 8.38 -1.35
N LEU A 263 10.23 8.91 -0.51
CA LEU A 263 10.55 10.01 0.40
C LEU A 263 10.99 9.52 1.79
N ASN A 264 10.40 8.42 2.26
CA ASN A 264 10.67 7.85 3.57
C ASN A 264 10.76 6.32 3.48
N ASN A 265 11.92 5.77 3.83
CA ASN A 265 12.20 4.34 3.82
C ASN A 265 12.00 3.67 5.19
N ALA A 266 11.58 4.39 6.23
CA ALA A 266 11.37 3.82 7.56
C ALA A 266 10.32 2.71 7.53
N LEU A 267 10.63 1.59 8.18
CA LEU A 267 9.71 0.47 8.38
C LEU A 267 8.94 0.66 9.68
N GLU A 268 7.76 0.07 9.77
CA GLU A 268 6.87 0.22 10.92
C GLU A 268 6.19 -1.10 11.27
N LEU A 269 5.92 -1.30 12.56
CA LEU A 269 5.11 -2.40 13.09
C LEU A 269 4.17 -1.88 14.18
N TRP A 270 2.97 -2.45 14.23
CA TRP A 270 1.89 -2.02 15.13
C TRP A 270 1.63 -3.09 16.19
N LEU A 271 2.41 -3.04 17.26
CA LEU A 271 2.34 -3.96 18.40
C LEU A 271 1.18 -3.57 19.32
N SER A 272 0.44 -4.53 19.87
CA SER A 272 -0.66 -4.23 20.79
C SER A 272 -0.25 -4.26 22.26
N ALA A 273 -1.15 -3.79 23.14
CA ALA A 273 -0.95 -3.85 24.58
C ALA A 273 -0.90 -5.30 25.09
N GLU A 274 -1.62 -6.21 24.44
CA GLU A 274 -1.60 -7.64 24.77
C GLU A 274 -0.25 -8.27 24.43
N ASP A 275 0.32 -7.96 23.25
CA ASP A 275 1.67 -8.42 22.88
C ASP A 275 2.70 -7.94 23.91
N GLN A 276 2.56 -6.68 24.35
CA GLN A 276 3.42 -6.08 25.36
C GLN A 276 3.32 -6.81 26.70
N LYS A 277 2.09 -7.05 27.18
CA LYS A 277 1.81 -7.74 28.43
C LYS A 277 2.32 -9.18 28.44
N SER A 278 2.07 -9.94 27.37
CA SER A 278 2.54 -11.33 27.22
C SER A 278 4.06 -11.43 27.36
N VAL A 279 4.80 -10.53 26.71
CA VAL A 279 6.27 -10.50 26.81
C VAL A 279 6.73 -10.03 28.18
N ASP A 280 6.06 -9.06 28.80
CA ASP A 280 6.41 -8.62 30.16
C ASP A 280 6.26 -9.77 31.18
N GLU A 281 5.18 -10.56 31.08
CA GLU A 281 4.99 -11.77 31.90
C GLU A 281 6.09 -12.82 31.65
N LEU A 282 6.44 -13.07 30.38
CA LEU A 282 7.54 -13.98 30.01
C LEU A 282 8.88 -13.55 30.61
N LEU A 283 9.22 -12.26 30.53
CA LEU A 283 10.50 -11.73 31.00
C LEU A 283 10.56 -11.60 32.53
N ASN A 284 9.45 -11.23 33.17
CA ASN A 284 9.35 -11.17 34.63
C ASN A 284 9.54 -12.55 35.27
N ALA A 285 9.02 -13.61 34.64
CA ALA A 285 9.25 -14.99 35.08
C ALA A 285 10.73 -15.42 35.03
N GLN A 286 11.57 -14.67 34.32
CA GLN A 286 13.03 -14.89 34.22
C GLN A 286 13.84 -13.99 35.16
N TRP A 287 13.16 -13.25 36.05
CA TRP A 287 13.75 -12.34 37.04
C TRP A 287 14.60 -11.24 36.40
N LEU A 288 14.17 -10.75 35.22
CA LEU A 288 14.83 -9.65 34.54
C LEU A 288 14.55 -8.32 35.27
N SER A 289 15.58 -7.68 35.80
CA SER A 289 15.45 -6.34 36.39
C SER A 289 15.24 -5.27 35.31
N GLN A 290 14.42 -4.26 35.60
CA GLN A 290 14.18 -3.13 34.69
C GLN A 290 15.46 -2.32 34.36
N ALA A 291 16.44 -2.32 35.26
CA ALA A 291 17.69 -1.58 35.07
C ALA A 291 18.77 -2.37 34.29
N GLN A 292 18.58 -3.66 34.10
CA GLN A 292 19.58 -4.51 33.47
C GLN A 292 19.60 -4.30 31.94
N LYS A 293 20.80 -4.20 31.36
CA LYS A 293 20.95 -4.13 29.90
C LYS A 293 20.65 -5.49 29.28
N VAL A 294 20.00 -5.47 28.13
CA VAL A 294 19.50 -6.63 27.41
C VAL A 294 19.98 -6.62 25.96
N VAL A 295 20.62 -7.71 25.55
CA VAL A 295 20.99 -7.95 24.14
C VAL A 295 20.24 -9.16 23.63
N GLY A 296 19.58 -9.00 22.49
CA GLY A 296 18.90 -10.12 21.83
C GLY A 296 19.79 -10.76 20.78
N ILE A 297 19.78 -12.10 20.68
CA ILE A 297 20.50 -12.84 19.64
C ILE A 297 19.55 -13.84 19.00
N ASN A 298 19.32 -13.69 17.70
CA ASN A 298 18.63 -14.70 16.91
C ASN A 298 19.60 -15.80 16.48
N ILE A 299 19.40 -17.01 16.99
CA ILE A 299 20.20 -18.20 16.63
C ILE A 299 19.55 -19.01 15.49
N GLY A 300 18.32 -18.67 15.12
CA GLY A 300 17.55 -19.39 14.11
C GLY A 300 17.79 -18.90 12.68
N ALA A 301 17.59 -19.80 11.72
CA ALA A 301 17.49 -19.45 10.30
C ALA A 301 16.46 -20.36 9.62
N SER A 302 15.89 -19.92 8.50
CA SER A 302 14.98 -20.78 7.73
C SER A 302 15.66 -22.10 7.35
N LYS A 303 14.91 -23.21 7.32
CA LYS A 303 15.41 -24.55 6.94
C LYS A 303 16.14 -24.58 5.60
N ARG A 304 15.79 -23.66 4.69
CA ARG A 304 16.45 -23.48 3.38
C ARG A 304 17.82 -22.81 3.47
N TRP A 305 18.10 -22.05 4.53
CA TRP A 305 19.27 -21.16 4.64
C TRP A 305 20.10 -21.43 5.90
N LEU A 306 20.28 -22.71 6.26
CA LEU A 306 21.17 -23.12 7.37
C LEU A 306 22.63 -22.67 7.20
N THR A 307 23.01 -22.21 6.01
CA THR A 307 24.31 -21.60 5.69
C THR A 307 24.48 -20.18 6.24
N LYS A 308 23.39 -19.53 6.67
CA LYS A 308 23.41 -18.21 7.33
C LYS A 308 23.62 -18.28 8.84
N LEU A 309 23.55 -19.47 9.44
CA LEU A 309 23.73 -19.65 10.87
C LEU A 309 25.16 -19.30 11.29
N TRP A 310 25.29 -18.47 12.32
CA TRP A 310 26.56 -18.22 12.99
C TRP A 310 26.90 -19.42 13.90
N PRO A 311 28.17 -19.84 14.02
CA PRO A 311 28.53 -21.02 14.80
C PRO A 311 28.04 -20.95 16.25
N LEU A 312 27.56 -22.08 16.79
CA LEU A 312 26.97 -22.11 18.13
C LEU A 312 28.00 -21.76 19.21
N GLU A 313 29.22 -22.24 19.02
CA GLU A 313 30.37 -22.00 19.88
C GLU A 313 30.69 -20.49 19.97
N TYR A 314 30.44 -19.76 18.88
CA TYR A 314 30.65 -18.31 18.82
C TYR A 314 29.54 -17.55 19.54
N VAL A 315 28.30 -18.02 19.44
CA VAL A 315 27.20 -17.48 20.25
C VAL A 315 27.45 -17.71 21.74
N ILE A 316 27.91 -18.91 22.14
CA ILE A 316 28.26 -19.23 23.53
C ILE A 316 29.35 -18.26 24.04
N CYS A 317 30.44 -18.10 23.29
CA CYS A 317 31.52 -17.18 23.63
C CYS A 317 31.02 -15.74 23.83
N LEU A 318 30.20 -15.24 22.91
CA LEU A 318 29.62 -13.89 23.01
C LEU A 318 28.70 -13.74 24.25
N CYS A 319 27.88 -14.75 24.54
CA CYS A 319 27.02 -14.74 25.73
C CYS A 319 27.84 -14.66 27.04
N GLU A 320 28.97 -15.36 27.12
CA GLU A 320 29.86 -15.31 28.29
C GLU A 320 30.51 -13.92 28.42
N GLU A 321 31.03 -13.36 27.33
CA GLU A 321 31.64 -12.02 27.34
C GLU A 321 30.64 -10.92 27.74
N LEU A 322 29.41 -10.99 27.24
CA LEU A 322 28.33 -10.06 27.62
C LEU A 322 27.91 -10.25 29.08
N GLY A 323 27.87 -11.49 29.57
CA GLY A 323 27.58 -11.80 30.97
C GLY A 323 28.60 -11.17 31.94
N LEU A 324 29.89 -11.16 31.58
CA LEU A 324 30.94 -10.48 32.37
C LEU A 324 30.75 -8.95 32.48
N LYS A 325 29.89 -8.36 31.65
CA LYS A 325 29.52 -6.94 31.68
C LYS A 325 28.15 -6.68 32.30
N ASP A 326 27.58 -7.68 32.98
CA ASP A 326 26.22 -7.65 33.55
C ASP A 326 25.13 -7.34 32.49
N ILE A 327 25.35 -7.82 31.26
CA ILE A 327 24.38 -7.72 30.17
C ILE A 327 23.65 -9.06 30.05
N ARG A 328 22.32 -9.01 30.13
CA ARG A 328 21.47 -10.20 29.97
C ARG A 328 21.24 -10.48 28.50
N VAL A 329 21.43 -11.73 28.08
CA VAL A 329 21.16 -12.15 26.69
C VAL A 329 19.80 -12.83 26.59
N ILE A 330 18.99 -12.43 25.59
CA ILE A 330 17.77 -13.13 25.18
C ILE A 330 18.04 -13.86 23.86
N ILE A 331 17.89 -15.18 23.86
CA ILE A 331 18.04 -16.02 22.67
C ILE A 331 16.67 -16.22 22.02
N THR A 332 16.58 -15.90 20.73
CA THR A 332 15.36 -16.06 19.92
C THR A 332 15.58 -17.06 18.78
N GLY A 333 14.50 -17.69 18.34
CA GLY A 333 14.50 -18.71 17.30
C GLY A 333 13.11 -19.33 17.13
N THR A 334 12.98 -20.26 16.20
CA THR A 334 11.73 -20.99 15.97
C THR A 334 11.57 -22.12 17.00
N PRO A 335 10.41 -22.80 17.07
CA PRO A 335 10.24 -23.96 17.93
C PRO A 335 11.27 -25.07 17.68
N GLU A 336 11.73 -25.25 16.44
CA GLU A 336 12.76 -26.24 16.11
C GLU A 336 14.15 -25.90 16.66
N ASP A 337 14.40 -24.62 16.99
CA ASP A 337 15.68 -24.17 17.55
C ASP A 337 15.78 -24.40 19.06
N GLN A 338 14.71 -24.86 19.73
CA GLN A 338 14.71 -25.09 21.19
C GLN A 338 15.79 -26.08 21.64
N GLY A 339 16.02 -27.15 20.90
CA GLY A 339 17.09 -28.10 21.20
C GLY A 339 18.47 -27.45 21.18
N VAL A 340 18.73 -26.60 20.18
CA VAL A 340 19.99 -25.85 20.04
C VAL A 340 20.14 -24.81 21.14
N ALA A 341 19.06 -24.11 21.49
CA ALA A 341 19.05 -23.15 22.60
C ALA A 341 19.37 -23.82 23.94
N ASN A 342 18.81 -25.01 24.21
CA ASN A 342 19.10 -25.75 25.44
C ASN A 342 20.55 -26.24 25.49
N MET A 343 21.10 -26.71 24.35
CA MET A 343 22.54 -27.06 24.26
C MET A 343 23.44 -25.86 24.55
N LEU A 344 23.10 -24.69 24.01
CA LEU A 344 23.80 -23.44 24.31
C LEU A 344 23.76 -23.14 25.81
N ILE A 345 22.56 -23.15 26.42
CA ILE A 345 22.39 -22.83 27.84
C ILE A 345 23.19 -23.76 28.74
N ASN A 346 23.14 -25.07 28.47
CA ASN A 346 23.87 -26.07 29.24
C ASN A 346 25.40 -25.95 29.09
N SER A 347 25.88 -25.28 28.04
CA SER A 347 27.31 -25.06 27.80
C SER A 347 27.85 -23.78 28.47
N LEU A 348 26.97 -22.89 28.94
CA LEU A 348 27.35 -21.66 29.62
C LEU A 348 27.79 -21.95 31.05
N LYS A 349 28.88 -21.32 31.50
CA LYS A 349 29.41 -21.56 32.87
C LYS A 349 28.87 -20.56 33.89
N ASN A 350 29.08 -19.27 33.63
CA ASN A 350 28.91 -18.21 34.63
C ASN A 350 27.88 -17.15 34.25
N THR A 351 27.10 -17.38 33.18
CA THR A 351 26.10 -16.43 32.70
C THR A 351 24.75 -17.10 32.52
N LYS A 352 23.69 -16.37 32.84
CA LYS A 352 22.31 -16.80 32.65
C LYS A 352 21.76 -16.08 31.43
N VAL A 353 21.13 -16.84 30.53
CA VAL A 353 20.46 -16.30 29.34
C VAL A 353 18.98 -16.66 29.37
N ILE A 354 18.16 -15.87 28.69
CA ILE A 354 16.72 -16.10 28.57
C ILE A 354 16.46 -16.82 27.25
N ASN A 355 15.89 -18.02 27.31
CA ASN A 355 15.47 -18.75 26.11
C ASN A 355 14.03 -18.39 25.74
N ALA A 356 13.87 -17.64 24.65
CA ALA A 356 12.60 -17.29 24.03
C ALA A 356 12.30 -18.09 22.74
N CYS A 357 13.15 -19.07 22.36
CA CYS A 357 12.95 -19.86 21.14
C CYS A 357 11.61 -20.61 21.16
N GLY A 358 10.77 -20.35 20.17
CA GLY A 358 9.43 -20.97 20.05
C GLY A 358 8.45 -20.64 21.17
N LYS A 359 8.74 -19.64 22.02
CA LYS A 359 7.85 -19.19 23.10
C LYS A 359 7.07 -17.93 22.76
N THR A 360 7.29 -17.38 21.57
CA THR A 360 6.67 -16.14 21.12
C THR A 360 6.11 -16.29 19.73
N ASN A 361 4.98 -15.64 19.47
CA ASN A 361 4.53 -15.33 18.12
C ASN A 361 5.37 -14.19 17.52
N ILE A 362 5.05 -13.77 16.29
CA ILE A 362 5.88 -12.79 15.58
C ILE A 362 5.79 -11.36 16.14
N ASN A 363 4.61 -10.97 16.65
CA ASN A 363 4.40 -9.66 17.27
C ASN A 363 5.06 -9.61 18.66
N GLU A 364 4.98 -10.70 19.43
CA GLU A 364 5.70 -10.86 20.69
C GLU A 364 7.23 -10.85 20.47
N LEU A 365 7.73 -11.48 19.40
CA LEU A 365 9.14 -11.36 19.02
C LEU A 365 9.54 -9.91 18.75
N ALA A 366 8.68 -9.14 18.07
CA ALA A 366 8.93 -7.73 17.83
C ALA A 366 8.96 -6.90 19.13
N VAL A 367 8.13 -7.24 20.12
CA VAL A 367 8.20 -6.64 21.46
C VAL A 367 9.52 -7.00 22.16
N ILE A 368 9.95 -8.27 22.12
CA ILE A 368 11.25 -8.68 22.69
C ILE A 368 12.38 -7.87 22.06
N ILE A 369 12.38 -7.76 20.72
CA ILE A 369 13.39 -7.01 19.99
C ILE A 369 13.36 -5.53 20.39
N LYS A 370 12.17 -4.93 20.51
CA LYS A 370 11.98 -3.55 20.94
C LYS A 370 12.54 -3.26 22.34
N LYS A 371 12.53 -4.26 23.24
CA LYS A 371 13.10 -4.15 24.59
C LYS A 371 14.62 -4.32 24.64
N CYS A 372 15.23 -4.90 23.61
CA CYS A 372 16.68 -5.05 23.56
C CYS A 372 17.34 -3.70 23.27
N GLN A 373 18.48 -3.41 23.91
CA GLN A 373 19.30 -2.25 23.57
C GLN A 373 20.09 -2.49 22.27
N VAL A 374 20.44 -3.75 22.00
CA VAL A 374 21.03 -4.19 20.73
C VAL A 374 20.45 -5.55 20.34
N PHE A 375 20.14 -5.74 19.08
CA PHE A 375 19.69 -7.04 18.53
C PHE A 375 20.66 -7.58 17.48
N ILE A 376 21.07 -8.84 17.60
CA ILE A 376 22.04 -9.48 16.73
C ILE A 376 21.34 -10.56 15.92
N SER A 377 21.47 -10.51 14.59
CA SER A 377 20.92 -11.54 13.72
C SER A 377 21.72 -11.68 12.44
N ALA A 378 21.73 -12.90 11.91
CA ALA A 378 22.04 -13.09 10.50
C ALA A 378 20.98 -12.46 9.60
N ASP A 379 21.20 -12.47 8.29
CA ASP A 379 20.24 -12.06 7.26
C ASP A 379 18.96 -12.92 7.27
N SER A 380 18.01 -12.55 8.14
CA SER A 380 16.73 -13.21 8.39
C SER A 380 15.67 -12.19 8.86
N SER A 381 14.39 -12.61 8.89
CA SER A 381 13.25 -11.75 9.25
C SER A 381 13.42 -10.93 10.54
N PRO A 382 13.99 -11.47 11.65
CA PRO A 382 14.25 -10.69 12.86
C PRO A 382 15.08 -9.40 12.64
N LEU A 383 15.96 -9.36 11.64
CA LEU A 383 16.70 -8.15 11.29
C LEU A 383 15.79 -7.02 10.80
N HIS A 384 14.79 -7.37 9.97
CA HIS A 384 13.79 -6.43 9.48
C HIS A 384 12.85 -5.96 10.60
N ILE A 385 12.56 -6.83 11.56
CA ILE A 385 11.79 -6.47 12.76
C ILE A 385 12.55 -5.45 13.60
N ALA A 386 13.84 -5.68 13.86
CA ALA A 386 14.69 -4.74 14.62
C ALA A 386 14.72 -3.36 13.98
N SER A 387 14.88 -3.31 12.65
CA SER A 387 14.74 -2.09 11.85
C SER A 387 13.38 -1.40 12.07
N ALA A 388 12.27 -2.15 11.97
CA ALA A 388 10.93 -1.59 12.03
C ALA A 388 10.48 -1.11 13.42
N VAL A 389 11.01 -1.71 14.49
CA VAL A 389 10.75 -1.26 15.87
C VAL A 389 11.79 -0.25 16.38
N GLY A 390 12.80 0.06 15.56
CA GLY A 390 13.84 1.05 15.87
C GLY A 390 14.94 0.57 16.81
N THR A 391 15.06 -0.74 17.05
CA THR A 391 16.13 -1.31 17.90
C THR A 391 17.47 -1.27 17.16
N PRO A 392 18.55 -0.77 17.78
CA PRO A 392 19.89 -0.88 17.21
C PRO A 392 20.25 -2.34 16.91
N PHE A 393 20.81 -2.62 15.74
CA PHE A 393 21.07 -4.01 15.37
C PHE A 393 22.45 -4.26 14.76
N ILE A 394 22.92 -5.49 14.91
CA ILE A 394 24.13 -6.00 14.28
C ILE A 394 23.73 -7.07 13.28
N ALA A 395 24.01 -6.81 12.00
CA ALA A 395 23.67 -7.69 10.90
C ALA A 395 24.88 -8.55 10.50
N LEU A 396 24.76 -9.86 10.67
CA LEU A 396 25.80 -10.82 10.28
C LEU A 396 25.53 -11.34 8.86
N PHE A 397 26.39 -10.98 7.91
CA PHE A 397 26.25 -11.39 6.53
C PHE A 397 27.28 -12.45 6.15
N GLY A 398 26.77 -13.54 5.59
CA GLY A 398 27.57 -14.67 5.15
C GLY A 398 27.40 -14.93 3.66
N PRO A 399 26.43 -15.75 3.22
CA PRO A 399 26.29 -16.14 1.81
C PRO A 399 25.51 -15.15 0.93
N THR A 400 24.87 -14.13 1.52
CA THR A 400 24.00 -13.15 0.86
C THR A 400 24.64 -11.76 0.84
N ASP A 401 24.19 -10.91 -0.09
CA ASP A 401 24.74 -9.56 -0.28
C ASP A 401 24.00 -8.55 0.61
N ASN A 402 24.73 -7.85 1.49
CA ASN A 402 24.15 -6.85 2.37
C ASN A 402 23.48 -5.69 1.60
N ARG A 403 23.95 -5.34 0.40
CA ARG A 403 23.38 -4.26 -0.41
C ARG A 403 21.96 -4.56 -0.90
N ARG A 404 21.54 -5.83 -0.87
CA ARG A 404 20.22 -6.28 -1.33
C ARG A 404 19.25 -6.60 -0.21
N HIS A 405 19.75 -6.97 0.96
CA HIS A 405 18.94 -7.55 2.03
C HIS A 405 18.98 -6.77 3.34
N LEU A 406 19.94 -5.86 3.51
CA LEU A 406 20.01 -5.01 4.69
C LEU A 406 18.77 -4.10 4.76
N PRO A 407 17.96 -4.16 5.83
CA PRO A 407 16.87 -3.22 6.00
C PRO A 407 17.41 -1.82 6.33
N PRO A 408 16.63 -0.76 6.03
CA PRO A 408 16.99 0.59 6.44
C PRO A 408 17.02 0.69 7.97
N GLY A 409 17.88 1.54 8.53
CA GLY A 409 17.94 1.74 9.97
C GLY A 409 18.77 2.96 10.31
N LYS A 410 18.53 3.55 11.49
CA LYS A 410 19.32 4.70 11.96
C LYS A 410 20.63 4.25 12.57
N ASN A 411 20.57 3.27 13.46
CA ASN A 411 21.71 2.78 14.24
C ASN A 411 21.90 1.28 13.99
N TYR A 412 22.87 0.92 13.18
CA TYR A 412 23.21 -0.49 12.96
C TYR A 412 24.69 -0.66 12.62
N MET A 413 25.19 -1.88 12.80
CA MET A 413 26.50 -2.30 12.32
C MET A 413 26.35 -3.52 11.43
N VAL A 414 27.12 -3.57 10.35
CA VAL A 414 27.14 -4.70 9.42
C VAL A 414 28.48 -5.38 9.51
N ILE A 415 28.48 -6.69 9.79
CA ILE A 415 29.68 -7.51 9.77
C ILE A 415 29.56 -8.47 8.59
N ASP A 416 30.33 -8.17 7.55
CA ASP A 416 30.37 -8.91 6.29
C ASP A 416 31.83 -9.16 5.89
N LYS A 417 32.25 -10.43 5.95
CA LYS A 417 33.62 -10.82 5.60
C LYS A 417 33.74 -11.05 4.11
N LYS A 418 34.45 -10.14 3.44
CA LYS A 418 34.74 -10.21 2.00
C LYS A 418 35.70 -11.36 1.69
N ILE A 419 35.13 -12.56 1.53
CA ILE A 419 35.85 -13.75 1.09
C ILE A 419 35.54 -14.07 -0.37
N THR A 420 36.45 -14.77 -1.05
CA THR A 420 36.35 -15.05 -2.50
C THR A 420 35.07 -15.74 -2.93
N CYS A 421 34.46 -16.55 -2.06
CA CYS A 421 33.24 -17.28 -2.36
C CYS A 421 31.94 -16.61 -1.85
N SER A 422 31.99 -15.37 -1.37
CA SER A 422 30.82 -14.63 -0.89
C SER A 422 30.66 -13.28 -1.60
N PRO A 423 29.43 -12.86 -1.99
CA PRO A 423 28.15 -13.57 -1.82
C PRO A 423 27.95 -14.67 -2.87
N CYS A 424 27.45 -15.85 -2.46
CA CYS A 424 27.20 -16.97 -3.39
C CYS A 424 25.75 -17.45 -3.47
N TYR A 425 24.87 -17.03 -2.55
CA TYR A 425 23.47 -17.45 -2.48
C TYR A 425 23.26 -18.97 -2.43
N LYS A 426 24.26 -19.73 -1.95
CA LYS A 426 24.17 -21.19 -1.80
C LYS A 426 23.45 -21.56 -0.50
N THR A 427 22.37 -22.31 -0.63
CA THR A 427 21.57 -22.86 0.49
C THR A 427 22.22 -24.05 1.18
N LYS A 428 23.21 -24.69 0.53
CA LYS A 428 24.02 -25.78 1.06
C LYS A 428 25.50 -25.44 0.94
N CYS A 429 26.23 -25.52 2.05
CA CYS A 429 27.67 -25.30 2.11
C CYS A 429 28.25 -26.13 3.27
N ARG A 430 29.34 -26.87 3.01
CA ARG A 430 30.00 -27.70 4.03
C ARG A 430 30.82 -26.88 5.02
N THR A 431 31.50 -25.84 4.53
CA THR A 431 32.53 -25.13 5.32
C THR A 431 32.00 -23.87 6.00
N LYS A 432 30.97 -23.23 5.46
CA LYS A 432 30.39 -21.97 5.96
C LYS A 432 31.44 -20.91 6.32
N ARG A 433 32.56 -20.88 5.57
CA ARG A 433 33.73 -20.02 5.85
C ARG A 433 33.38 -18.55 6.06
N CYS A 434 32.36 -18.04 5.37
CA CYS A 434 31.91 -16.66 5.54
C CYS A 434 31.37 -16.37 6.94
N MET A 435 30.55 -17.27 7.50
CA MET A 435 30.02 -17.11 8.87
C MET A 435 31.08 -17.44 9.93
N VAL A 436 31.95 -18.41 9.68
CA VAL A 436 33.06 -18.76 10.59
C VAL A 436 34.13 -17.66 10.62
N ALA A 437 34.29 -16.88 9.55
CA ALA A 437 35.22 -15.75 9.54
C ALA A 437 34.76 -14.58 10.44
N ILE A 438 33.49 -14.58 10.89
CA ILE A 438 32.96 -13.57 11.80
C ILE A 438 33.31 -13.96 13.24
N ASN A 439 34.25 -13.24 13.84
CA ASN A 439 34.80 -13.55 15.16
C ASN A 439 33.87 -13.02 16.29
N PRO A 440 33.63 -13.77 17.39
CA PRO A 440 32.89 -13.25 18.55
C PRO A 440 33.39 -11.89 19.07
N ALA A 441 34.70 -11.68 19.13
CA ALA A 441 35.29 -10.46 19.69
C ALA A 441 34.90 -9.19 18.92
N GLU A 442 34.84 -9.25 17.57
CA GLU A 442 34.38 -8.09 16.79
C GLU A 442 32.87 -7.83 16.94
N VAL A 443 32.08 -8.89 17.15
CA VAL A 443 30.65 -8.76 17.44
C VAL A 443 30.46 -8.12 18.82
N PHE A 444 31.23 -8.54 19.82
CA PHE A 444 31.23 -7.94 21.15
C PHE A 444 31.61 -6.46 21.11
N GLU A 445 32.68 -6.09 20.41
CA GLU A 445 33.05 -4.67 20.23
C GLU A 445 31.95 -3.86 19.56
N ALA A 446 31.28 -4.42 18.55
CA ALA A 446 30.16 -3.79 17.89
C ALA A 446 28.97 -3.59 18.84
N VAL A 447 28.67 -4.58 19.70
CA VAL A 447 27.64 -4.44 20.76
C VAL A 447 28.01 -3.29 21.69
N MET A 448 29.25 -3.27 22.20
CA MET A 448 29.69 -2.23 23.13
C MET A 448 29.71 -0.84 22.51
N LYS A 449 29.90 -0.71 21.19
CA LYS A 449 29.77 0.57 20.47
C LYS A 449 28.33 1.05 20.37
N LEU A 450 27.37 0.16 20.12
CA LEU A 450 25.95 0.50 20.02
C LEU A 450 25.28 0.71 21.39
N LEU A 451 25.88 0.23 22.48
CA LEU A 451 25.42 0.44 23.86
C LEU A 451 25.90 1.77 24.47
N LYS A 452 26.80 2.49 23.80
CA LYS A 452 27.25 3.84 24.16
C LYS A 452 26.32 4.87 23.53
#